data_AF-A0A4J1SI41-F1
#
_entry.id   AF-A0A4J1SI41-F1
#
_cell.length_a   1.000
_cell.length_b   1.000
_cell.length_c   1.000
_cell.angle_alpha   90.00
_cell.angle_beta   90.00
_cell.angle_gamma   90.00
#
_symmetry.space_group_name_H-M   'P 1'
#
loop_
_entity.id
_entity.type
_entity.pdbx_description
1 polymer ?
#
loop_
_entity_poly.entity_id
_entity_poly.type
_entity_poly.pdbx_seq_one_letter_code
_entity_poly.pdbx_strand_id
1 'polypeptide(L)'
;MGNGVTPVEFEAGQDGKPFTIPTKITVGDKVFTVTEVASQAFSYYPDETGRIVYYPSSITIPSSIKKIQKKGFHGSKAKTIIFDKGSQLEKIEDRAFDFSELEEIELPASLEYIGTSAFSFSQKLKKLTFSSSSKLELISHEAFANLSNLEKLTLPKSVKTLGSNLFRLTTSLKHVDVEEGNESFASVDGVLFSKDKTQLIYYPSQKNDESYKTPKGTKELASYSFNKNSYLKKLELNEGLEKIGTFAFADAIKLEEISLPNSLETIERLAFYGNLELKELILPDNVKNFGKHVMNGLPKLKSLTIGNNINSLPSFFLSGVLDSLKEIHIKNKSTEFSVKKDTFAIPETVKFYVTSEHIKDVLKSNLSTSNDIIVEKVDNIKQETDVAKPKKNSNQGVVGWVKDKGLWYYLNESGSMATGWVKDKGLWYYLNESGSMATGWVKDKGLWYYLNESGSMATGWFTVSGKWYYTYNSGDLLVNTTTPDGYRVNANGEWVG
;
A
#
# COMPACT_ATOMS: atom_id res chain seq x y z
N MET A 1 30.10 -21.00 21.55
CA MET A 1 29.45 -22.14 22.24
C MET A 1 28.68 -22.95 21.20
N GLY A 2 28.75 -24.29 21.28
CA GLY A 2 28.18 -25.20 20.28
C GLY A 2 29.11 -25.50 19.11
N ASN A 3 28.85 -26.59 18.39
CA ASN A 3 29.64 -27.06 17.25
C ASN A 3 29.18 -26.48 15.90
N GLY A 4 28.05 -25.75 15.86
CA GLY A 4 27.51 -25.16 14.64
C GLY A 4 26.58 -26.07 13.83
N VAL A 5 26.35 -27.30 14.29
CA VAL A 5 25.62 -28.36 13.56
C VAL A 5 24.47 -28.90 14.38
N THR A 6 24.72 -29.29 15.64
CA THR A 6 23.72 -29.89 16.52
C THR A 6 23.48 -29.01 17.75
N PRO A 7 22.26 -29.08 18.35
CA PRO A 7 21.97 -28.38 19.59
C PRO A 7 22.83 -28.86 20.75
N VAL A 8 23.02 -27.99 21.74
CA VAL A 8 23.44 -28.39 23.08
C VAL A 8 22.32 -29.23 23.69
N GLU A 9 22.69 -30.42 24.16
CA GLU A 9 21.78 -31.28 24.92
C GLU A 9 21.77 -30.83 26.38
N PHE A 10 20.58 -30.52 26.89
CA PHE A 10 20.37 -30.17 28.28
C PHE A 10 20.05 -31.42 29.11
N GLU A 11 20.45 -31.40 30.38
CA GLU A 11 20.12 -32.44 31.33
C GLU A 11 18.68 -32.29 31.85
N ALA A 12 18.05 -33.38 32.30
CA ALA A 12 16.71 -33.36 32.88
C ALA A 12 16.59 -32.35 34.05
N GLY A 13 17.67 -32.16 34.81
CA GLY A 13 17.73 -31.20 35.91
C GLY A 13 17.72 -29.74 35.48
N GLN A 14 17.97 -29.44 34.20
CA GLN A 14 18.00 -28.09 33.62
C GLN A 14 16.69 -27.73 32.90
N ASP A 15 15.83 -28.71 32.64
CA ASP A 15 14.56 -28.50 31.95
C ASP A 15 13.66 -27.51 32.71
N GLY A 16 13.13 -26.52 32.00
CA GLY A 16 12.30 -25.47 32.60
C GLY A 16 13.01 -24.57 33.62
N LYS A 17 14.34 -24.65 33.77
CA LYS A 17 15.12 -23.79 34.67
C LYS A 17 15.95 -22.75 33.91
N PRO A 18 16.39 -21.67 34.57
CA PRO A 18 17.34 -20.74 33.97
C PRO A 18 18.67 -21.40 33.62
N PHE A 19 19.25 -21.01 32.50
CA PHE A 19 20.58 -21.44 32.06
C PHE A 19 21.43 -20.22 31.70
N THR A 20 22.73 -20.25 32.05
CA THR A 20 23.67 -19.18 31.67
C THR A 20 24.72 -19.75 30.72
N ILE A 21 24.89 -19.12 29.57
CA ILE A 21 25.93 -19.50 28.62
C ILE A 21 27.30 -19.24 29.27
N PRO A 22 28.23 -20.21 29.28
CA PRO A 22 29.57 -19.99 29.83
C PRO A 22 30.29 -18.85 29.10
N THR A 23 30.96 -17.96 29.84
CA THR A 23 31.77 -16.88 29.26
C THR A 23 33.19 -17.35 28.87
N LYS A 24 33.70 -18.40 29.52
CA LYS A 24 35.04 -18.95 29.29
C LYS A 24 35.02 -20.47 29.40
N ILE A 25 35.91 -21.12 28.64
CA ILE A 25 36.17 -22.56 28.70
C ILE A 25 37.67 -22.75 28.87
N THR A 26 38.08 -23.62 29.79
CA THR A 26 39.49 -23.94 30.04
C THR A 26 39.78 -25.36 29.59
N VAL A 27 40.83 -25.55 28.78
CA VAL A 27 41.29 -26.87 28.32
C VAL A 27 42.81 -26.94 28.54
N GLY A 28 43.24 -27.70 29.56
CA GLY A 28 44.61 -27.63 30.06
C GLY A 28 44.94 -26.22 30.54
N ASP A 29 46.07 -25.67 30.11
CA ASP A 29 46.51 -24.30 30.44
C ASP A 29 45.92 -23.22 29.53
N LYS A 30 45.10 -23.61 28.53
CA LYS A 30 44.50 -22.67 27.57
C LYS A 30 43.12 -22.22 28.04
N VAL A 31 42.90 -20.91 28.02
CA VAL A 31 41.60 -20.29 28.32
C VAL A 31 41.02 -19.69 27.04
N PHE A 32 39.82 -20.14 26.68
CA PHE A 32 39.08 -19.66 25.53
C PHE A 32 37.90 -18.80 26.00
N THR A 33 37.82 -17.56 25.53
CA THR A 33 36.65 -16.72 25.76
C THR A 33 35.56 -17.10 24.77
N VAL A 34 34.32 -17.27 25.26
CA VAL A 34 33.17 -17.57 24.42
C VAL A 34 32.64 -16.26 23.86
N THR A 35 32.90 -16.03 22.58
CA THR A 35 32.56 -14.79 21.87
C THR A 35 31.35 -14.91 20.96
N GLU A 36 30.91 -16.13 20.64
CA GLU A 36 29.81 -16.34 19.70
C GLU A 36 28.91 -17.51 20.14
N VAL A 37 27.62 -17.38 19.83
CA VAL A 37 26.68 -18.51 19.84
C VAL A 37 26.68 -19.10 18.44
N ALA A 38 27.11 -20.37 18.32
CA ALA A 38 27.17 -21.04 17.03
C ALA A 38 25.77 -21.34 16.50
N SER A 39 25.66 -21.62 15.19
CA SER A 39 24.41 -22.01 14.56
C SER A 39 23.86 -23.28 15.24
N GLN A 40 22.55 -23.36 15.43
CA GLN A 40 21.87 -24.46 16.14
C GLN A 40 22.25 -24.64 17.62
N ALA A 41 23.21 -23.90 18.18
CA ALA A 41 23.75 -24.21 19.52
C ALA A 41 22.67 -24.30 20.60
N PHE A 42 21.67 -23.43 20.54
CA PHE A 42 20.52 -23.45 21.44
C PHE A 42 19.21 -23.52 20.65
N SER A 43 19.19 -24.17 19.49
CA SER A 43 17.93 -24.46 18.82
C SER A 43 17.17 -25.58 19.52
N TYR A 44 15.86 -25.59 19.42
CA TYR A 44 15.01 -26.68 19.89
C TYR A 44 14.38 -27.41 18.69
N TYR A 45 14.44 -28.73 18.74
CA TYR A 45 13.79 -29.62 17.79
C TYR A 45 13.06 -30.70 18.58
N PRO A 46 11.81 -31.06 18.22
CA PRO A 46 11.19 -32.25 18.77
C PRO A 46 11.98 -33.50 18.36
N ASP A 47 12.10 -34.47 19.27
CA ASP A 47 12.67 -35.77 18.95
C ASP A 47 11.63 -36.64 18.22
N GLU A 48 12.05 -37.32 17.14
CA GLU A 48 11.16 -38.09 16.26
C GLU A 48 10.45 -39.25 16.98
N THR A 49 11.01 -39.74 18.09
CA THR A 49 10.41 -40.81 18.90
C THR A 49 9.43 -40.26 19.95
N GLY A 50 9.25 -38.94 20.02
CA GLY A 50 8.39 -38.27 20.99
C GLY A 50 9.01 -38.17 22.39
N ARG A 51 10.31 -38.43 22.54
CA ARG A 51 11.00 -38.24 23.83
C ARG A 51 11.03 -36.76 24.20
N ILE A 52 11.00 -36.49 25.50
CA ILE A 52 11.17 -35.14 26.02
C ILE A 52 12.57 -34.65 25.64
N VAL A 53 12.62 -33.54 24.92
CA VAL A 53 13.86 -32.78 24.67
C VAL A 53 13.90 -31.65 25.68
N TYR A 54 14.80 -31.76 26.65
CA TYR A 54 14.92 -30.80 27.74
C TYR A 54 15.39 -29.44 27.22
N TYR A 55 14.85 -28.36 27.78
CA TYR A 55 15.23 -27.02 27.39
C TYR A 55 15.04 -26.01 28.53
N PRO A 56 15.96 -25.05 28.73
CA PRO A 56 15.85 -24.06 29.80
C PRO A 56 14.67 -23.09 29.59
N SER A 57 14.06 -22.64 30.69
CA SER A 57 12.96 -21.66 30.64
C SER A 57 13.43 -20.24 30.32
N SER A 58 14.70 -19.94 30.54
CA SER A 58 15.35 -18.66 30.21
C SER A 58 16.84 -18.88 29.97
N ILE A 59 17.44 -18.05 29.11
CA ILE A 59 18.87 -18.13 28.81
C ILE A 59 19.52 -16.76 29.06
N THR A 60 20.57 -16.75 29.89
CA THR A 60 21.43 -15.59 30.09
C THR A 60 22.62 -15.63 29.13
N ILE A 61 22.79 -14.55 28.38
CA ILE A 61 23.89 -14.32 27.43
C ILE A 61 24.94 -13.43 28.09
N PRO A 62 26.17 -13.94 28.33
CA PRO A 62 27.22 -13.18 28.98
C PRO A 62 27.75 -12.07 28.08
N SER A 63 28.35 -11.06 28.70
CA SER A 63 28.81 -9.86 28.00
C SER A 63 29.86 -10.14 26.92
N SER A 64 30.60 -11.24 27.01
CA SER A 64 31.62 -11.63 26.04
C SER A 64 31.07 -12.00 24.66
N ILE A 65 29.77 -12.31 24.54
CA ILE A 65 29.14 -12.69 23.28
C ILE A 65 28.97 -11.47 22.38
N LYS A 66 29.58 -11.52 21.20
CA LYS A 66 29.53 -10.49 20.15
C LYS A 66 28.57 -10.83 19.01
N LYS A 67 28.32 -12.11 18.76
CA LYS A 67 27.49 -12.55 17.64
C LYS A 67 26.65 -13.77 18.01
N ILE A 68 25.39 -13.74 17.62
CA ILE A 68 24.53 -14.91 17.57
C ILE A 68 24.43 -15.31 16.10
N GLN A 69 25.00 -16.46 15.75
CA GLN A 69 24.98 -16.97 14.37
C GLN A 69 23.56 -17.39 13.94
N LYS A 70 23.41 -17.62 12.63
CA LYS A 70 22.14 -18.02 12.03
C LYS A 70 21.51 -19.20 12.76
N LYS A 71 20.22 -19.13 13.05
CA LYS A 71 19.48 -20.17 13.80
C LYS A 71 20.10 -20.53 15.17
N GLY A 72 20.84 -19.63 15.82
CA GLY A 72 21.48 -19.90 17.11
C GLY A 72 20.49 -20.33 18.21
N PHE A 73 19.26 -19.84 18.15
CA PHE A 73 18.14 -20.11 19.07
C PHE A 73 16.84 -20.47 18.30
N HIS A 74 16.96 -21.08 17.12
CA HIS A 74 15.80 -21.51 16.32
C HIS A 74 14.86 -22.38 17.16
N GLY A 75 13.55 -22.06 17.18
CA GLY A 75 12.56 -22.83 17.91
C GLY A 75 12.68 -22.76 19.43
N SER A 76 13.57 -21.93 19.98
CA SER A 76 13.89 -21.89 21.42
C SER A 76 12.65 -21.87 22.31
N LYS A 77 12.65 -22.72 23.34
CA LYS A 77 11.59 -22.78 24.37
C LYS A 77 11.79 -21.77 25.51
N ALA A 78 12.87 -20.99 25.46
CA ALA A 78 13.13 -19.96 26.46
C ALA A 78 12.09 -18.84 26.33
N LYS A 79 11.44 -18.51 27.44
CA LYS A 79 10.44 -17.43 27.50
C LYS A 79 11.08 -16.05 27.47
N THR A 80 12.34 -15.95 27.88
CA THR A 80 13.10 -14.70 27.85
C THR A 80 14.59 -14.97 27.66
N ILE A 81 15.26 -13.99 27.06
CA ILE A 81 16.72 -13.93 26.92
C ILE A 81 17.20 -12.73 27.72
N ILE A 82 18.16 -12.98 28.61
CA ILE A 82 18.70 -11.98 29.52
C ILE A 82 20.13 -11.66 29.08
N PHE A 83 20.46 -10.40 28.87
CA PHE A 83 21.82 -9.98 28.56
C PHE A 83 22.51 -9.46 29.83
N ASP A 84 23.72 -9.95 30.09
CA ASP A 84 24.54 -9.40 31.17
C ASP A 84 24.88 -7.92 30.91
N LYS A 85 25.05 -7.17 32.00
CA LYS A 85 25.43 -5.76 31.96
C LYS A 85 26.72 -5.58 31.14
N GLY A 86 26.72 -4.60 30.24
CA GLY A 86 27.85 -4.33 29.37
C GLY A 86 27.99 -5.34 28.24
N SER A 87 26.87 -5.92 27.77
CA SER A 87 26.84 -6.77 26.58
C SER A 87 27.64 -6.19 25.42
N GLN A 88 28.41 -7.06 24.75
CA GLN A 88 29.17 -6.74 23.55
C GLN A 88 28.49 -7.28 22.28
N LEU A 89 27.21 -7.68 22.36
CA LEU A 89 26.50 -8.25 21.22
C LEU A 89 26.35 -7.20 20.13
N GLU A 90 26.99 -7.43 18.98
CA GLU A 90 26.95 -6.56 17.80
C GLU A 90 25.94 -7.06 16.77
N LYS A 91 25.77 -8.39 16.64
CA LYS A 91 24.96 -8.99 15.55
C LYS A 91 24.08 -10.15 16.00
N ILE A 92 22.82 -10.09 15.59
CA ILE A 92 21.89 -11.22 15.58
C ILE A 92 21.71 -11.62 14.11
N GLU A 93 22.21 -12.78 13.71
CA GLU A 93 22.15 -13.23 12.32
C GLU A 93 20.79 -13.87 11.96
N ASP A 94 20.64 -14.22 10.68
CA ASP A 94 19.41 -14.73 10.09
C ASP A 94 18.75 -15.83 10.91
N ARG A 95 17.43 -15.69 11.14
CA ARG A 95 16.59 -16.69 11.82
C ARG A 95 17.10 -17.07 13.21
N ALA A 96 17.87 -16.21 13.88
CA ALA A 96 18.45 -16.54 15.19
C ALA A 96 17.40 -17.00 16.20
N PHE A 97 16.21 -16.42 16.21
CA PHE A 97 15.08 -16.73 17.12
C PHE A 97 13.80 -17.06 16.36
N ASP A 98 13.86 -17.52 15.10
CA ASP A 98 12.63 -17.86 14.38
C ASP A 98 11.92 -19.05 15.06
N PHE A 99 10.59 -19.04 15.07
CA PHE A 99 9.75 -20.04 15.77
C PHE A 99 9.95 -20.13 17.29
N SER A 100 10.60 -19.15 17.93
CA SER A 100 10.81 -19.18 19.39
C SER A 100 9.51 -19.00 20.19
N GLU A 101 9.51 -19.50 21.42
CA GLU A 101 8.47 -19.26 22.43
C GLU A 101 8.76 -18.02 23.29
N LEU A 102 9.65 -17.16 22.82
CA LEU A 102 10.03 -15.93 23.49
C LEU A 102 8.80 -15.07 23.76
N GLU A 103 8.61 -14.65 25.00
CA GLU A 103 7.57 -13.70 25.40
C GLU A 103 8.12 -12.28 25.47
N GLU A 104 9.32 -12.11 26.03
CA GLU A 104 9.92 -10.79 26.26
C GLU A 104 11.43 -10.79 26.01
N ILE A 105 11.92 -9.71 25.38
CA ILE A 105 13.36 -9.45 25.21
C ILE A 105 13.66 -7.95 25.21
N GLU A 106 14.74 -7.58 25.89
CA GLU A 106 15.37 -6.27 25.77
C GLU A 106 16.72 -6.46 25.06
N LEU A 107 16.85 -5.86 23.89
CA LEU A 107 18.05 -5.95 23.07
C LEU A 107 19.11 -4.95 23.54
N PRO A 108 20.37 -5.37 23.70
CA PRO A 108 21.40 -4.53 24.32
C PRO A 108 21.79 -3.36 23.42
N ALA A 109 22.27 -2.27 24.04
CA ALA A 109 22.67 -1.06 23.34
C ALA A 109 23.79 -1.27 22.30
N SER A 110 24.61 -2.31 22.47
CA SER A 110 25.71 -2.67 21.56
C SER A 110 25.24 -3.23 20.21
N LEU A 111 23.98 -3.66 20.10
CA LEU A 111 23.46 -4.35 18.91
C LEU A 111 23.39 -3.39 17.73
N GLU A 112 23.97 -3.78 16.59
CA GLU A 112 24.05 -2.98 15.37
C GLU A 112 23.21 -3.57 14.23
N TYR A 113 22.99 -4.89 14.24
CA TYR A 113 22.36 -5.64 13.14
C TYR A 113 21.40 -6.72 13.61
N ILE A 114 20.20 -6.74 13.03
CA ILE A 114 19.21 -7.82 13.14
C ILE A 114 18.99 -8.44 11.77
N GLY A 115 19.28 -9.73 11.65
CA GLY A 115 19.25 -10.50 10.41
C GLY A 115 17.86 -10.88 9.91
N THR A 116 17.86 -11.49 8.73
CA THR A 116 16.65 -11.87 7.99
C THR A 116 15.81 -12.85 8.80
N SER A 117 14.52 -12.55 8.96
CA SER A 117 13.58 -13.39 9.73
C SER A 117 14.03 -13.67 11.17
N ALA A 118 14.88 -12.83 11.78
CA ALA A 118 15.52 -13.12 13.07
C ALA A 118 14.52 -13.47 14.19
N PHE A 119 13.34 -12.85 14.24
CA PHE A 119 12.28 -13.15 15.21
C PHE A 119 11.00 -13.68 14.54
N SER A 120 11.05 -14.08 13.27
CA SER A 120 9.87 -14.52 12.55
C SER A 120 9.18 -15.70 13.25
N PHE A 121 7.86 -15.75 13.28
CA PHE A 121 7.09 -16.80 13.96
C PHE A 121 7.31 -16.89 15.48
N SER A 122 7.91 -15.89 16.13
CA SER A 122 7.93 -15.79 17.60
C SER A 122 6.56 -15.39 18.12
N GLN A 123 5.57 -16.27 17.98
CA GLN A 123 4.15 -15.94 18.12
C GLN A 123 3.79 -15.46 19.52
N LYS A 124 4.53 -15.87 20.55
CA LYS A 124 4.32 -15.49 21.96
C LYS A 124 4.97 -14.15 22.34
N LEU A 125 5.78 -13.57 21.45
CA LEU A 125 6.51 -12.34 21.71
C LEU A 125 5.53 -11.19 21.90
N LYS A 126 5.43 -10.71 23.14
CA LYS A 126 4.53 -9.63 23.56
C LYS A 126 5.29 -8.33 23.85
N LYS A 127 6.60 -8.42 24.12
CA LYS A 127 7.45 -7.25 24.40
C LYS A 127 8.83 -7.42 23.77
N LEU A 128 9.16 -6.50 22.85
CA LEU A 128 10.51 -6.33 22.32
C LEU A 128 10.92 -4.88 22.51
N THR A 129 12.04 -4.65 23.17
CA THR A 129 12.56 -3.31 23.48
C THR A 129 14.05 -3.23 23.19
N PHE A 130 14.57 -2.01 23.09
CA PHE A 130 15.99 -1.75 22.93
C PHE A 130 16.47 -0.95 24.13
N SER A 131 17.62 -1.32 24.70
CA SER A 131 18.23 -0.53 25.78
C SER A 131 18.56 0.89 25.31
N SER A 132 18.60 1.84 26.25
CA SER A 132 18.96 3.24 25.99
C SER A 132 20.29 3.37 25.25
N SER A 133 20.39 4.35 24.34
CA SER A 133 21.58 4.56 23.49
C SER A 133 21.89 3.38 22.57
N SER A 134 20.85 2.76 22.01
CA SER A 134 20.98 1.71 20.99
C SER A 134 21.86 2.16 19.82
N LYS A 135 22.68 1.24 19.32
CA LYS A 135 23.49 1.37 18.11
C LYS A 135 22.88 0.66 16.90
N LEU A 136 21.63 0.21 17.00
CA LEU A 136 20.99 -0.60 15.96
C LEU A 136 20.86 0.22 14.68
N GLU A 137 21.52 -0.20 13.60
CA GLU A 137 21.50 0.52 12.33
C GLU A 137 20.61 -0.17 11.29
N LEU A 138 20.56 -1.50 11.28
CA LEU A 138 19.89 -2.29 10.24
C LEU A 138 19.02 -3.39 10.82
N ILE A 139 17.77 -3.44 10.38
CA ILE A 139 16.83 -4.53 10.65
C ILE A 139 16.42 -5.16 9.32
N SER A 140 16.80 -6.41 9.08
CA SER A 140 16.71 -7.04 7.77
C SER A 140 15.29 -7.53 7.42
N HIS A 141 15.16 -8.09 6.22
CA HIS A 141 13.92 -8.61 5.63
C HIS A 141 13.18 -9.55 6.58
N GLU A 142 11.87 -9.34 6.74
CA GLU A 142 10.97 -10.19 7.55
C GLU A 142 11.38 -10.40 9.02
N ALA A 143 12.27 -9.57 9.59
CA ALA A 143 12.80 -9.80 10.94
C ALA A 143 11.69 -9.91 12.01
N PHE A 144 10.56 -9.24 11.82
CA PHE A 144 9.39 -9.24 12.71
C PHE A 144 8.12 -9.77 12.01
N ALA A 145 8.27 -10.72 11.09
CA ALA A 145 7.16 -11.35 10.40
C ALA A 145 6.44 -12.40 11.28
N ASN A 146 5.17 -12.66 11.01
CA ASN A 146 4.36 -13.70 11.66
C ASN A 146 4.27 -13.58 13.20
N LEU A 147 4.24 -12.36 13.74
CA LEU A 147 4.04 -12.13 15.18
C LEU A 147 2.56 -12.01 15.52
N SER A 148 2.13 -12.63 16.62
CA SER A 148 0.72 -12.69 17.03
C SER A 148 0.40 -11.97 18.33
N ASN A 149 1.39 -11.49 19.09
CA ASN A 149 1.18 -10.86 20.39
C ASN A 149 1.94 -9.53 20.60
N LEU A 150 2.78 -9.09 19.65
CA LEU A 150 3.54 -7.85 19.80
C LEU A 150 2.66 -6.65 19.43
N GLU A 151 2.15 -5.95 20.44
CA GLU A 151 1.21 -4.84 20.19
C GLU A 151 1.88 -3.53 19.79
N LYS A 152 3.17 -3.35 20.14
CA LYS A 152 3.92 -2.14 19.85
C LYS A 152 5.40 -2.40 19.65
N LEU A 153 6.04 -1.54 18.86
CA LEU A 153 7.47 -1.50 18.67
C LEU A 153 7.92 -0.04 18.53
N THR A 154 9.02 0.34 19.18
CA THR A 154 9.65 1.65 18.99
C THR A 154 11.01 1.45 18.32
N LEU A 155 11.19 2.01 17.12
CA LEU A 155 12.46 1.98 16.41
C LEU A 155 13.44 2.98 17.04
N PRO A 156 14.67 2.57 17.42
CA PRO A 156 15.68 3.50 17.91
C PRO A 156 16.07 4.58 16.90
N LYS A 157 16.58 5.72 17.38
CA LYS A 157 17.02 6.83 16.54
C LYS A 157 18.18 6.47 15.62
N SER A 158 18.95 5.44 15.96
CA SER A 158 20.10 4.95 15.21
C SER A 158 19.72 4.15 13.96
N VAL A 159 18.47 3.68 13.84
CA VAL A 159 18.05 2.81 12.75
C VAL A 159 18.03 3.59 11.44
N LYS A 160 18.83 3.12 10.47
CA LYS A 160 19.00 3.72 9.14
C LYS A 160 18.35 2.90 8.04
N THR A 161 18.31 1.57 8.20
CA THR A 161 17.89 0.65 7.14
C THR A 161 16.87 -0.35 7.66
N LEU A 162 15.74 -0.46 6.97
CA LEU A 162 14.75 -1.52 7.16
C LEU A 162 14.69 -2.38 5.89
N GLY A 163 14.77 -3.68 6.06
CA GLY A 163 14.51 -4.65 5.00
C GLY A 163 13.02 -4.69 4.64
N SER A 164 12.72 -5.19 3.44
CA SER A 164 11.34 -5.32 2.98
C SER A 164 10.55 -6.32 3.83
N ASN A 165 9.22 -6.21 3.79
CA ASN A 165 8.29 -7.16 4.40
C ASN A 165 8.51 -7.35 5.91
N LEU A 166 9.03 -6.33 6.60
CA LEU A 166 9.48 -6.39 7.99
C LEU A 166 8.44 -7.02 8.94
N PHE A 167 7.16 -6.70 8.72
CA PHE A 167 6.01 -7.16 9.52
C PHE A 167 5.06 -8.08 8.73
N ARG A 168 5.56 -8.79 7.72
CA ARG A 168 4.75 -9.70 6.90
C ARG A 168 3.95 -10.68 7.78
N LEU A 169 2.63 -10.74 7.56
CA LEU A 169 1.70 -11.62 8.29
C LEU A 169 1.63 -11.41 9.81
N THR A 170 2.13 -10.27 10.32
CA THR A 170 2.00 -9.91 11.74
C THR A 170 0.61 -9.34 12.03
N THR A 171 -0.07 -9.88 13.04
CA THR A 171 -1.50 -9.63 13.32
C THR A 171 -1.77 -8.93 14.65
N SER A 172 -0.74 -8.33 15.27
CA SER A 172 -0.83 -7.85 16.65
C SER A 172 -0.54 -6.35 16.83
N LEU A 173 0.23 -5.74 15.94
CA LEU A 173 0.69 -4.36 16.11
C LEU A 173 -0.46 -3.35 16.02
N LYS A 174 -0.55 -2.48 17.03
CA LYS A 174 -1.46 -1.33 17.10
C LYS A 174 -0.77 -0.03 16.66
N HIS A 175 0.52 0.10 16.94
CA HIS A 175 1.36 1.23 16.53
C HIS A 175 2.82 0.79 16.39
N VAL A 176 3.53 1.44 15.46
CA VAL A 176 4.99 1.40 15.38
C VAL A 176 5.49 2.83 15.57
N ASP A 177 6.22 3.05 16.65
CA ASP A 177 6.79 4.34 16.99
C ASP A 177 8.22 4.45 16.48
N VAL A 178 8.69 5.69 16.34
CA VAL A 178 10.07 5.99 15.97
C VAL A 178 10.62 6.98 17.00
N GLU A 179 11.77 6.67 17.59
CA GLU A 179 12.43 7.53 18.58
C GLU A 179 12.76 8.90 17.96
N GLU A 180 12.64 9.95 18.77
CA GLU A 180 12.95 11.31 18.35
C GLU A 180 14.41 11.43 17.89
N GLY A 181 14.61 12.17 16.80
CA GLY A 181 15.92 12.34 16.17
C GLY A 181 16.30 11.25 15.17
N ASN A 182 15.45 10.23 14.91
CA ASN A 182 15.70 9.31 13.80
C ASN A 182 15.72 10.06 12.46
N GLU A 183 16.76 9.86 11.65
CA GLU A 183 16.99 10.56 10.38
C GLU A 183 16.34 9.89 9.16
N SER A 184 15.98 8.61 9.26
CA SER A 184 15.55 7.77 8.13
C SER A 184 14.05 7.48 8.12
N PHE A 185 13.40 7.50 9.29
CA PHE A 185 12.01 7.09 9.46
C PHE A 185 11.19 8.10 10.28
N ALA A 186 9.87 7.98 10.16
CA ALA A 186 8.91 8.73 10.96
C ALA A 186 7.74 7.83 11.34
N SER A 187 7.17 8.07 12.53
CA SER A 187 5.86 7.56 12.90
C SER A 187 4.86 8.71 12.87
N VAL A 188 3.72 8.51 12.22
CA VAL A 188 2.59 9.46 12.22
C VAL A 188 1.36 8.68 12.68
N ASP A 189 0.85 9.00 13.86
CA ASP A 189 -0.28 8.32 14.49
C ASP A 189 -0.13 6.78 14.54
N GLY A 190 1.10 6.33 14.78
CA GLY A 190 1.48 4.91 14.85
C GLY A 190 1.74 4.23 13.49
N VAL A 191 1.61 4.94 12.37
CA VAL A 191 1.91 4.44 11.02
C VAL A 191 3.37 4.76 10.67
N LEU A 192 4.10 3.75 10.17
CA LEU A 192 5.52 3.86 9.86
C LEU A 192 5.74 4.34 8.42
N PHE A 193 6.57 5.37 8.28
CA PHE A 193 6.96 5.99 7.01
C PHE A 193 8.48 6.13 6.90
N SER A 194 8.96 6.32 5.67
CA SER A 194 10.23 7.02 5.43
C SER A 194 10.19 8.43 6.03
N LYS A 195 11.34 9.01 6.35
CA LYS A 195 11.42 10.33 7.01
C LYS A 195 10.66 11.42 6.26
N ASP A 196 10.83 11.45 4.94
CA ASP A 196 10.20 12.36 3.99
C ASP A 196 8.73 12.02 3.68
N LYS A 197 8.22 10.90 4.22
CA LYS A 197 6.86 10.37 4.04
C LYS A 197 6.49 10.01 2.59
N THR A 198 7.49 9.81 1.73
CA THR A 198 7.28 9.36 0.35
C THR A 198 6.92 7.86 0.29
N GLN A 199 7.37 7.06 1.25
CA GLN A 199 7.02 5.64 1.35
C GLN A 199 6.22 5.39 2.64
N LEU A 200 5.00 4.85 2.50
CA LEU A 200 4.28 4.23 3.61
C LEU A 200 4.80 2.81 3.77
N ILE A 201 5.56 2.57 4.84
CA ILE A 201 6.26 1.30 5.07
C ILE A 201 5.32 0.28 5.69
N TYR A 202 4.58 0.67 6.74
CA TYR A 202 3.68 -0.24 7.44
C TYR A 202 2.56 0.50 8.17
N TYR A 203 1.33 0.06 7.90
CA TYR A 203 0.13 0.39 8.65
C TYR A 203 -0.17 -0.78 9.62
N PRO A 204 -0.12 -0.56 10.95
CA PRO A 204 -0.35 -1.61 11.92
C PRO A 204 -1.70 -2.32 11.74
N SER A 205 -1.69 -3.66 11.68
CA SER A 205 -2.88 -4.46 11.40
C SER A 205 -4.02 -4.27 12.41
N GLN A 206 -3.66 -3.93 13.65
CA GLN A 206 -4.59 -3.68 14.75
C GLN A 206 -4.81 -2.19 15.06
N LYS A 207 -4.29 -1.26 14.25
CA LYS A 207 -4.67 0.16 14.32
C LYS A 207 -6.16 0.27 13.97
N ASN A 208 -6.94 0.86 14.87
CA ASN A 208 -8.39 0.70 14.92
C ASN A 208 -9.21 1.80 14.22
N ASP A 209 -8.56 2.74 13.54
CA ASP A 209 -9.26 3.73 12.72
C ASP A 209 -10.03 3.05 11.59
N GLU A 210 -11.33 3.38 11.47
CA GLU A 210 -12.18 2.84 10.40
C GLU A 210 -11.93 3.53 9.05
N SER A 211 -11.33 4.72 9.05
CA SER A 211 -10.97 5.44 7.84
C SER A 211 -9.54 5.99 7.92
N TYR A 212 -8.88 6.04 6.77
CA TYR A 212 -7.52 6.56 6.67
C TYR A 212 -7.30 7.26 5.34
N LYS A 213 -6.49 8.32 5.38
CA LYS A 213 -6.07 9.07 4.20
C LYS A 213 -4.56 9.16 4.18
N THR A 214 -3.93 8.74 3.09
CA THR A 214 -2.48 8.85 2.97
C THR A 214 -2.06 10.33 2.89
N PRO A 215 -0.92 10.72 3.49
CA PRO A 215 -0.39 12.07 3.37
C PRO A 215 -0.14 12.47 1.90
N LYS A 216 -0.29 13.76 1.56
CA LYS A 216 -0.12 14.28 0.19
C LYS A 216 1.24 13.98 -0.46
N GLY A 217 2.28 13.74 0.33
CA GLY A 217 3.64 13.45 -0.15
C GLY A 217 3.89 11.97 -0.45
N THR A 218 2.96 11.07 -0.13
CA THR A 218 3.17 9.63 -0.29
C THR A 218 3.17 9.25 -1.77
N LYS A 219 4.26 8.61 -2.20
CA LYS A 219 4.55 8.15 -3.55
C LYS A 219 4.29 6.66 -3.72
N GLU A 220 4.54 5.87 -2.68
CA GLU A 220 4.32 4.44 -2.75
C GLU A 220 3.88 3.82 -1.44
N LEU A 221 3.13 2.72 -1.56
CA LEU A 221 2.84 1.80 -0.48
C LEU A 221 3.80 0.61 -0.60
N ALA A 222 4.57 0.34 0.45
CA ALA A 222 5.48 -0.78 0.47
C ALA A 222 4.71 -2.12 0.37
N SER A 223 5.42 -3.17 -0.07
CA SER A 223 4.89 -4.54 -0.03
C SER A 223 4.46 -4.91 1.39
N TYR A 224 3.31 -5.58 1.52
CA TYR A 224 2.68 -5.94 2.80
C TYR A 224 2.31 -4.77 3.74
N SER A 225 2.29 -3.52 3.25
CA SER A 225 2.07 -2.34 4.10
C SER A 225 0.76 -2.33 4.90
N PHE A 226 -0.35 -2.84 4.36
CA PHE A 226 -1.65 -3.00 5.06
C PHE A 226 -2.05 -4.47 5.24
N ASN A 227 -1.08 -5.40 5.16
CA ASN A 227 -1.38 -6.82 5.25
C ASN A 227 -2.03 -7.18 6.60
N LYS A 228 -3.05 -8.04 6.58
CA LYS A 228 -3.83 -8.49 7.75
C LYS A 228 -4.60 -7.38 8.47
N ASN A 229 -4.87 -6.24 7.82
CA ASN A 229 -5.61 -5.16 8.47
C ASN A 229 -7.02 -5.59 8.94
N SER A 230 -7.32 -5.34 10.21
CA SER A 230 -8.52 -5.86 10.89
C SER A 230 -9.65 -4.84 11.08
N TYR A 231 -9.43 -3.55 10.78
CA TYR A 231 -10.33 -2.48 11.19
C TYR A 231 -10.67 -1.46 10.11
N LEU A 232 -9.74 -1.18 9.19
CA LEU A 232 -9.88 -0.14 8.19
C LEU A 232 -10.99 -0.51 7.20
N LYS A 233 -12.00 0.35 7.09
CA LYS A 233 -13.12 0.21 6.16
C LYS A 233 -12.98 1.09 4.93
N LYS A 234 -12.46 2.30 5.09
CA LYS A 234 -12.32 3.28 4.01
C LYS A 234 -10.89 3.79 3.89
N LEU A 235 -10.32 3.69 2.69
CA LEU A 235 -8.98 4.19 2.40
C LEU A 235 -9.01 5.21 1.26
N GLU A 236 -8.53 6.43 1.53
CA GLU A 236 -8.32 7.47 0.52
C GLU A 236 -6.82 7.59 0.22
N LEU A 237 -6.39 7.14 -0.96
CA LEU A 237 -5.03 7.36 -1.42
C LEU A 237 -4.88 8.77 -2.01
N ASN A 238 -3.74 9.40 -1.78
CA ASN A 238 -3.45 10.75 -2.24
C ASN A 238 -3.10 10.79 -3.73
N GLU A 239 -3.51 11.87 -4.40
CA GLU A 239 -2.88 12.26 -5.66
C GLU A 239 -1.37 12.43 -5.47
N GLY A 240 -0.61 11.92 -6.44
CA GLY A 240 0.85 11.81 -6.38
C GLY A 240 1.36 10.43 -6.00
N LEU A 241 0.51 9.51 -5.52
CA LEU A 241 0.87 8.11 -5.27
C LEU A 241 0.94 7.35 -6.61
N GLU A 242 2.08 6.70 -6.85
CA GLU A 242 2.46 6.10 -8.13
C GLU A 242 2.47 4.56 -8.08
N LYS A 243 2.67 3.98 -6.89
CA LYS A 243 2.88 2.53 -6.74
C LYS A 243 2.20 1.91 -5.52
N ILE A 244 1.56 0.76 -5.73
CA ILE A 244 1.03 -0.13 -4.70
C ILE A 244 1.83 -1.44 -4.73
N GLY A 245 2.53 -1.73 -3.63
CA GLY A 245 3.41 -2.90 -3.51
C GLY A 245 2.69 -4.25 -3.42
N THR A 246 3.49 -5.30 -3.59
CA THR A 246 3.04 -6.71 -3.57
C THR A 246 2.38 -7.03 -2.22
N PHE A 247 1.19 -7.63 -2.23
CA PHE A 247 0.38 -7.90 -1.04
C PHE A 247 0.03 -6.68 -0.17
N ALA A 248 0.07 -5.44 -0.70
CA ALA A 248 -0.19 -4.24 0.09
C ALA A 248 -1.48 -4.34 0.92
N PHE A 249 -2.60 -4.77 0.33
CA PHE A 249 -3.89 -4.93 1.03
C PHE A 249 -4.29 -6.39 1.25
N ALA A 250 -3.33 -7.32 1.21
CA ALA A 250 -3.66 -8.73 1.37
C ALA A 250 -4.28 -8.99 2.75
N ASP A 251 -5.45 -9.62 2.77
CA ASP A 251 -6.25 -9.89 3.95
C ASP A 251 -6.61 -8.63 4.77
N ALA A 252 -6.82 -7.49 4.11
CA ALA A 252 -7.49 -6.33 4.72
C ALA A 252 -9.00 -6.60 4.81
N ILE A 253 -9.38 -7.47 5.75
CA ILE A 253 -10.69 -8.13 5.76
C ILE A 253 -11.88 -7.20 5.99
N LYS A 254 -11.66 -5.99 6.51
CA LYS A 254 -12.70 -4.98 6.73
C LYS A 254 -12.75 -3.89 5.67
N LEU A 255 -11.83 -3.87 4.70
CA LEU A 255 -11.77 -2.82 3.69
C LEU A 255 -13.00 -2.90 2.77
N GLU A 256 -13.86 -1.89 2.83
CA GLU A 256 -15.10 -1.78 2.05
C GLU A 256 -14.91 -0.90 0.81
N GLU A 257 -14.14 0.18 0.95
CA GLU A 257 -13.99 1.23 -0.05
C GLU A 257 -12.53 1.70 -0.13
N ILE A 258 -12.02 1.81 -1.36
CA ILE A 258 -10.70 2.39 -1.64
C ILE A 258 -10.78 3.38 -2.80
N SER A 259 -10.27 4.59 -2.58
CA SER A 259 -10.12 5.60 -3.63
C SER A 259 -8.69 5.55 -4.15
N LEU A 260 -8.54 5.16 -5.43
CA LEU A 260 -7.26 5.13 -6.13
C LEU A 260 -7.05 6.44 -6.92
N PRO A 261 -5.85 7.04 -6.90
CA PRO A 261 -5.59 8.33 -7.51
C PRO A 261 -5.21 8.20 -8.99
N ASN A 262 -5.39 9.26 -9.77
CA ASN A 262 -5.06 9.27 -11.20
C ASN A 262 -3.56 9.17 -11.48
N SER A 263 -2.71 9.49 -10.50
CA SER A 263 -1.26 9.33 -10.56
C SER A 263 -0.77 7.87 -10.47
N LEU A 264 -1.64 6.92 -10.15
CA LEU A 264 -1.25 5.53 -9.93
C LEU A 264 -0.79 4.86 -11.23
N GLU A 265 0.44 4.35 -11.24
CA GLU A 265 1.05 3.73 -12.42
C GLU A 265 1.22 2.22 -12.26
N THR A 266 1.43 1.73 -11.04
CA THR A 266 1.80 0.32 -10.79
C THR A 266 1.01 -0.27 -9.63
N ILE A 267 0.40 -1.44 -9.88
CA ILE A 267 -0.24 -2.26 -8.85
C ILE A 267 0.38 -3.66 -8.91
N GLU A 268 1.17 -4.02 -7.90
CA GLU A 268 1.94 -5.26 -7.93
C GLU A 268 1.11 -6.51 -7.56
N ARG A 269 1.80 -7.66 -7.54
CA ARG A 269 1.21 -9.00 -7.36
C ARG A 269 0.39 -9.09 -6.07
N LEU A 270 -0.83 -9.62 -6.17
CA LEU A 270 -1.71 -9.88 -5.03
C LEU A 270 -1.96 -8.66 -4.14
N ALA A 271 -1.86 -7.44 -4.69
CA ALA A 271 -2.13 -6.21 -3.95
C ALA A 271 -3.55 -6.23 -3.36
N PHE A 272 -4.54 -6.71 -4.13
CA PHE A 272 -5.91 -6.94 -3.68
C PHE A 272 -6.17 -8.44 -3.55
N TYR A 273 -5.84 -9.00 -2.39
CA TYR A 273 -6.02 -10.42 -2.10
C TYR A 273 -6.84 -10.63 -0.82
N GLY A 274 -7.92 -11.39 -0.87
CA GLY A 274 -8.67 -11.73 0.35
C GLY A 274 -9.38 -10.54 1.02
N ASN A 275 -9.73 -9.49 0.27
CA ASN A 275 -10.51 -8.37 0.80
C ASN A 275 -11.98 -8.77 0.90
N LEU A 276 -12.38 -9.27 2.06
CA LEU A 276 -13.69 -9.92 2.25
C LEU A 276 -14.87 -8.95 2.16
N GLU A 277 -14.64 -7.66 2.37
CA GLU A 277 -15.69 -6.63 2.43
C GLU A 277 -15.65 -5.62 1.27
N LEU A 278 -14.66 -5.69 0.37
CA LEU A 278 -14.47 -4.71 -0.69
C LEU A 278 -15.62 -4.77 -1.69
N LYS A 279 -16.36 -3.67 -1.85
CA LYS A 279 -17.63 -3.64 -2.62
C LYS A 279 -17.44 -3.23 -4.07
N GLU A 280 -16.53 -2.30 -4.32
CA GLU A 280 -16.27 -1.72 -5.64
C GLU A 280 -14.78 -1.42 -5.76
N LEU A 281 -14.27 -1.54 -6.97
CA LEU A 281 -12.91 -1.12 -7.29
C LEU A 281 -12.90 -0.37 -8.62
N ILE A 282 -12.39 0.86 -8.59
CA ILE A 282 -12.23 1.72 -9.77
C ILE A 282 -10.73 1.86 -10.01
N LEU A 283 -10.23 1.17 -11.03
CA LEU A 283 -8.84 1.34 -11.48
C LEU A 283 -8.75 2.67 -12.25
N PRO A 284 -7.81 3.56 -11.87
CA PRO A 284 -7.69 4.86 -12.49
C PRO A 284 -7.14 4.74 -13.92
N ASP A 285 -7.24 5.82 -14.67
CA ASP A 285 -6.99 5.81 -16.12
C ASP A 285 -5.57 5.39 -16.50
N ASN A 286 -4.58 5.69 -15.66
CA ASN A 286 -3.16 5.71 -16.06
C ASN A 286 -2.34 4.52 -15.52
N VAL A 287 -2.97 3.46 -15.01
CA VAL A 287 -2.23 2.29 -14.52
C VAL A 287 -1.58 1.56 -15.71
N LYS A 288 -0.25 1.44 -15.68
CA LYS A 288 0.56 0.84 -16.74
C LYS A 288 0.95 -0.60 -16.42
N ASN A 289 1.23 -0.88 -15.14
CA ASN A 289 1.85 -2.13 -14.71
C ASN A 289 0.95 -2.86 -13.71
N PHE A 290 0.59 -4.11 -14.05
CA PHE A 290 -0.13 -5.00 -13.14
C PHE A 290 0.70 -6.25 -12.84
N GLY A 291 0.83 -6.56 -11.56
CA GLY A 291 1.44 -7.80 -11.12
C GLY A 291 0.54 -9.02 -11.37
N LYS A 292 1.15 -10.20 -11.45
CA LYS A 292 0.42 -11.47 -11.56
C LYS A 292 -0.55 -11.64 -10.38
N HIS A 293 -1.80 -12.04 -10.63
CA HIS A 293 -2.85 -12.16 -9.59
C HIS A 293 -3.10 -10.85 -8.84
N VAL A 294 -3.08 -9.69 -9.52
CA VAL A 294 -3.26 -8.38 -8.88
C VAL A 294 -4.56 -8.29 -8.05
N MET A 295 -5.64 -8.94 -8.52
CA MET A 295 -6.92 -9.05 -7.83
C MET A 295 -7.34 -10.52 -7.70
N ASN A 296 -7.43 -11.03 -6.47
CA ASN A 296 -7.82 -12.41 -6.22
C ASN A 296 -8.62 -12.59 -4.92
N GLY A 297 -9.75 -13.31 -4.99
CA GLY A 297 -10.54 -13.63 -3.80
C GLY A 297 -11.19 -12.40 -3.16
N LEU A 298 -12.14 -11.80 -3.88
CA LEU A 298 -12.87 -10.59 -3.49
C LEU A 298 -14.38 -10.91 -3.44
N PRO A 299 -14.84 -11.69 -2.44
CA PRO A 299 -16.17 -12.31 -2.45
C PRO A 299 -17.34 -11.32 -2.45
N LYS A 300 -17.13 -10.09 -1.94
CA LYS A 300 -18.14 -9.02 -1.90
C LYS A 300 -17.98 -7.95 -2.98
N LEU A 301 -17.00 -8.09 -3.87
CA LEU A 301 -16.81 -7.16 -4.98
C LEU A 301 -18.01 -7.28 -5.93
N LYS A 302 -18.73 -6.18 -6.16
CA LYS A 302 -19.90 -6.12 -7.02
C LYS A 302 -19.59 -5.57 -8.40
N SER A 303 -18.72 -4.57 -8.46
CA SER A 303 -18.35 -3.86 -9.66
C SER A 303 -16.84 -3.62 -9.72
N LEU A 304 -16.27 -3.81 -10.92
CA LEU A 304 -14.90 -3.42 -11.26
C LEU A 304 -14.96 -2.45 -12.45
N THR A 305 -14.36 -1.28 -12.30
CA THR A 305 -14.14 -0.36 -13.43
C THR A 305 -12.67 -0.33 -13.81
N ILE A 306 -12.39 -0.48 -15.10
CA ILE A 306 -11.07 -0.40 -15.72
C ILE A 306 -10.97 0.93 -16.46
N GLY A 307 -10.05 1.78 -16.02
CA GLY A 307 -9.86 3.14 -16.53
C GLY A 307 -9.49 3.26 -18.01
N ASN A 308 -9.56 4.49 -18.50
CA ASN A 308 -9.57 4.83 -19.92
C ASN A 308 -8.30 4.41 -20.67
N ASN A 309 -7.11 4.53 -20.09
CA ASN A 309 -5.84 4.32 -20.81
C ASN A 309 -5.24 2.92 -20.57
N ILE A 310 -5.98 2.01 -19.93
CA ILE A 310 -5.57 0.61 -19.75
C ILE A 310 -5.94 -0.18 -21.02
N ASN A 311 -4.96 -0.32 -21.92
CA ASN A 311 -5.15 -0.96 -23.23
C ASN A 311 -4.76 -2.46 -23.26
N SER A 312 -4.07 -2.98 -22.25
CA SER A 312 -3.68 -4.38 -22.17
C SER A 312 -3.93 -4.94 -20.78
N LEU A 313 -4.69 -6.03 -20.71
CA LEU A 313 -4.95 -6.75 -19.47
C LEU A 313 -4.12 -8.04 -19.45
N PRO A 314 -3.19 -8.20 -18.47
CA PRO A 314 -2.27 -9.33 -18.47
C PRO A 314 -2.94 -10.63 -18.00
N SER A 315 -2.18 -11.73 -18.10
CA SER A 315 -2.55 -13.01 -17.51
C SER A 315 -2.76 -12.89 -15.99
N PHE A 316 -3.77 -13.60 -15.48
CA PHE A 316 -4.14 -13.64 -14.06
C PHE A 316 -4.52 -12.28 -13.48
N PHE A 317 -5.19 -11.43 -14.25
CA PHE A 317 -5.60 -10.10 -13.81
C PHE A 317 -6.67 -10.17 -12.70
N LEU A 318 -7.70 -11.00 -12.89
CA LEU A 318 -8.80 -11.17 -11.94
C LEU A 318 -9.19 -12.65 -11.83
N SER A 319 -9.14 -13.20 -10.62
CA SER A 319 -9.49 -14.61 -10.36
C SER A 319 -9.91 -14.91 -8.91
N GLY A 320 -10.20 -16.18 -8.61
CA GLY A 320 -10.53 -16.64 -7.27
C GLY A 320 -12.02 -16.47 -6.93
N VAL A 321 -12.33 -16.40 -5.63
CA VAL A 321 -13.71 -16.26 -5.14
C VAL A 321 -14.24 -14.86 -5.46
N LEU A 322 -15.31 -14.78 -6.25
CA LEU A 322 -15.89 -13.53 -6.79
C LEU A 322 -17.43 -13.60 -6.77
N ASP A 323 -17.99 -14.18 -5.71
CA ASP A 323 -19.40 -14.59 -5.63
C ASP A 323 -20.41 -13.45 -5.82
N SER A 324 -20.02 -12.21 -5.47
CA SER A 324 -20.87 -11.03 -5.61
C SER A 324 -20.66 -10.24 -6.90
N LEU A 325 -19.69 -10.62 -7.75
CA LEU A 325 -19.31 -9.82 -8.90
C LEU A 325 -20.43 -9.86 -9.94
N LYS A 326 -20.97 -8.69 -10.28
CA LYS A 326 -22.06 -8.53 -11.23
C LYS A 326 -21.59 -7.95 -12.54
N GLU A 327 -20.67 -6.99 -12.48
CA GLU A 327 -20.32 -6.17 -13.63
C GLU A 327 -18.84 -5.79 -13.67
N ILE A 328 -18.31 -5.75 -14.89
CA ILE A 328 -17.00 -5.22 -15.21
C ILE A 328 -17.18 -4.16 -16.29
N HIS A 329 -16.74 -2.94 -16.01
CA HIS A 329 -16.81 -1.79 -16.91
C HIS A 329 -15.42 -1.54 -17.50
N ILE A 330 -15.26 -1.70 -18.81
CA ILE A 330 -14.01 -1.41 -19.52
C ILE A 330 -14.19 -0.08 -20.27
N LYS A 331 -13.57 0.98 -19.77
CA LYS A 331 -13.73 2.34 -20.33
C LYS A 331 -12.77 2.64 -21.48
N ASN A 332 -11.77 1.80 -21.69
CA ASN A 332 -10.83 1.92 -22.80
C ASN A 332 -11.55 1.87 -24.15
N LYS A 333 -11.10 2.71 -25.10
CA LYS A 333 -11.65 2.84 -26.46
C LYS A 333 -10.66 2.46 -27.57
N SER A 334 -9.51 1.87 -27.21
CA SER A 334 -8.42 1.58 -28.15
C SER A 334 -8.79 0.47 -29.13
N THR A 335 -8.34 0.59 -30.37
CA THR A 335 -8.35 -0.50 -31.36
C THR A 335 -7.27 -1.54 -31.10
N GLU A 336 -6.32 -1.24 -30.20
CA GLU A 336 -5.23 -2.13 -29.80
C GLU A 336 -5.53 -2.82 -28.46
N PHE A 337 -6.80 -2.82 -28.03
CA PHE A 337 -7.18 -3.42 -26.76
C PHE A 337 -6.88 -4.92 -26.77
N SER A 338 -6.19 -5.41 -25.73
CA SER A 338 -5.74 -6.81 -25.68
C SER A 338 -5.99 -7.47 -24.33
N VAL A 339 -6.38 -8.74 -24.40
CA VAL A 339 -6.67 -9.62 -23.25
C VAL A 339 -6.01 -10.97 -23.52
N LYS A 340 -5.53 -11.67 -22.48
CA LYS A 340 -5.02 -13.05 -22.57
C LYS A 340 -6.11 -14.05 -22.17
N LYS A 341 -5.97 -15.31 -22.61
CA LYS A 341 -6.95 -16.36 -22.29
C LYS A 341 -7.14 -16.62 -20.79
N ASP A 342 -6.10 -16.34 -20.03
CA ASP A 342 -6.04 -16.50 -18.58
C ASP A 342 -6.12 -15.16 -17.83
N THR A 343 -6.48 -14.05 -18.50
CA THR A 343 -6.69 -12.75 -17.84
C THR A 343 -7.81 -12.83 -16.81
N PHE A 344 -8.93 -13.44 -17.18
CA PHE A 344 -10.12 -13.55 -16.35
C PHE A 344 -10.40 -15.02 -16.04
N ALA A 345 -10.48 -15.37 -14.77
CA ALA A 345 -11.06 -16.62 -14.29
C ALA A 345 -12.21 -16.27 -13.34
N ILE A 346 -13.36 -15.94 -13.93
CA ILE A 346 -14.52 -15.32 -13.28
C ILE A 346 -15.81 -16.10 -13.58
N PRO A 347 -16.89 -15.92 -12.79
CA PRO A 347 -18.18 -16.52 -13.09
C PRO A 347 -18.74 -16.07 -14.46
N GLU A 348 -19.40 -16.97 -15.17
CA GLU A 348 -20.08 -16.67 -16.45
C GLU A 348 -21.24 -15.67 -16.29
N THR A 349 -21.78 -15.53 -15.08
CA THR A 349 -22.87 -14.58 -14.75
C THR A 349 -22.44 -13.12 -14.74
N VAL A 350 -21.14 -12.83 -14.75
CA VAL A 350 -20.62 -11.46 -14.77
C VAL A 350 -20.89 -10.81 -16.12
N LYS A 351 -21.39 -9.57 -16.11
CA LYS A 351 -21.63 -8.77 -17.32
C LYS A 351 -20.46 -7.85 -17.62
N PHE A 352 -20.08 -7.74 -18.88
CA PHE A 352 -19.13 -6.74 -19.33
C PHE A 352 -19.84 -5.58 -20.00
N TYR A 353 -19.42 -4.36 -19.66
CA TYR A 353 -19.80 -3.12 -20.33
C TYR A 353 -18.57 -2.57 -21.03
N VAL A 354 -18.62 -2.45 -22.34
CA VAL A 354 -17.46 -2.07 -23.19
C VAL A 354 -17.84 -0.98 -24.18
N THR A 355 -16.86 -0.27 -24.73
CA THR A 355 -17.12 0.92 -25.56
C THR A 355 -17.18 0.66 -27.06
N SER A 356 -16.87 -0.55 -27.53
CA SER A 356 -16.87 -0.88 -28.97
C SER A 356 -17.13 -2.36 -29.23
N GLU A 357 -17.65 -2.67 -30.43
CA GLU A 357 -17.78 -4.06 -30.91
C GLU A 357 -16.42 -4.76 -31.03
N HIS A 358 -15.37 -4.02 -31.39
CA HIS A 358 -14.01 -4.56 -31.44
C HIS A 358 -13.57 -5.13 -30.07
N ILE A 359 -13.75 -4.37 -28.98
CA ILE A 359 -13.40 -4.83 -27.63
C ILE A 359 -14.24 -6.04 -27.22
N LYS A 360 -15.52 -6.05 -27.60
CA LYS A 360 -16.40 -7.21 -27.38
C LYS A 360 -15.91 -8.45 -28.12
N ASP A 361 -15.44 -8.33 -29.36
CA ASP A 361 -14.90 -9.44 -30.13
C ASP A 361 -13.57 -9.97 -29.54
N VAL A 362 -12.72 -9.07 -29.05
CA VAL A 362 -11.50 -9.43 -28.29
C VAL A 362 -11.86 -10.23 -27.04
N LEU A 363 -12.85 -9.77 -26.26
CA LEU A 363 -13.28 -10.50 -25.07
C LEU A 363 -13.87 -11.88 -25.43
N LYS A 364 -14.76 -11.96 -26.41
CA LYS A 364 -15.35 -13.25 -26.85
C LYS A 364 -14.31 -14.27 -27.30
N SER A 365 -13.23 -13.81 -27.94
CA SER A 365 -12.16 -14.67 -28.45
C SER A 365 -11.23 -15.19 -27.36
N ASN A 366 -11.24 -14.57 -26.18
CA ASN A 366 -10.25 -14.79 -25.14
C ASN A 366 -10.85 -15.26 -23.80
N LEU A 367 -12.11 -14.95 -23.49
CA LEU A 367 -12.76 -15.44 -22.27
C LEU A 367 -12.98 -16.96 -22.32
N SER A 368 -12.78 -17.62 -21.18
CA SER A 368 -13.08 -19.06 -21.01
C SER A 368 -14.57 -19.36 -20.75
N THR A 369 -15.39 -18.32 -20.62
CA THR A 369 -16.80 -18.33 -20.22
C THR A 369 -17.62 -17.46 -21.18
N SER A 370 -18.90 -17.78 -21.37
CA SER A 370 -19.78 -17.05 -22.31
C SER A 370 -20.50 -15.88 -21.62
N ASN A 371 -19.74 -14.96 -21.05
CA ASN A 371 -20.28 -13.80 -20.35
C ASN A 371 -21.16 -12.92 -21.28
N ASP A 372 -22.17 -12.26 -20.69
CA ASP A 372 -22.93 -11.22 -21.39
C ASP A 372 -22.03 -9.98 -21.59
N ILE A 373 -21.91 -9.51 -22.83
CA ILE A 373 -21.05 -8.38 -23.20
C ILE A 373 -21.89 -7.34 -23.92
N ILE A 374 -22.10 -6.23 -23.23
CA ILE A 374 -22.91 -5.10 -23.67
C ILE A 374 -21.95 -4.03 -24.19
N VAL A 375 -22.07 -3.72 -25.48
CA VAL A 375 -21.43 -2.53 -26.03
C VAL A 375 -22.30 -1.35 -25.63
N GLU A 376 -21.77 -0.50 -24.75
CA GLU A 376 -22.37 0.79 -24.45
C GLU A 376 -22.56 1.51 -25.78
N LYS A 377 -23.81 1.86 -26.11
CA LYS A 377 -24.09 2.60 -27.33
C LYS A 377 -23.27 3.88 -27.27
N VAL A 378 -22.58 4.19 -28.36
CA VAL A 378 -22.24 5.59 -28.64
C VAL A 378 -23.60 6.24 -28.84
N ASP A 379 -24.17 6.80 -27.78
CA ASP A 379 -25.37 7.60 -27.91
C ASP A 379 -25.00 8.79 -28.79
N ASN A 380 -25.36 8.68 -30.08
CA ASN A 380 -25.76 9.86 -30.83
C ASN A 380 -26.83 10.54 -29.98
N ILE A 381 -26.44 11.67 -29.41
CA ILE A 381 -27.25 12.65 -28.68
C ILE A 381 -28.75 12.42 -28.86
N LYS A 382 -29.35 11.77 -27.87
CA LYS A 382 -30.71 12.06 -27.44
C LYS A 382 -30.69 12.25 -25.94
N GLN A 383 -30.87 13.51 -25.55
CA GLN A 383 -31.33 13.87 -24.22
C GLN A 383 -32.67 13.15 -23.96
N GLU A 384 -32.69 12.25 -22.99
CA GLU A 384 -33.89 11.82 -22.26
C GLU A 384 -33.36 11.37 -20.88
N THR A 385 -33.34 12.22 -19.85
CA THR A 385 -34.44 12.51 -18.92
C THR A 385 -35.15 11.27 -18.39
N ASP A 386 -34.51 10.60 -17.43
CA ASP A 386 -35.08 10.10 -16.15
C ASP A 386 -34.02 9.16 -15.54
N VAL A 387 -33.63 9.22 -14.26
CA VAL A 387 -34.44 9.06 -13.06
C VAL A 387 -33.66 9.64 -11.87
N ALA A 388 -34.33 10.42 -11.01
CA ALA A 388 -34.46 10.17 -9.57
C ALA A 388 -35.02 11.42 -8.86
N LYS A 389 -36.32 11.38 -8.54
CA LYS A 389 -36.94 12.33 -7.61
C LYS A 389 -36.31 12.18 -6.22
N PRO A 390 -35.71 13.23 -5.63
CA PRO A 390 -35.42 13.25 -4.21
C PRO A 390 -36.74 13.51 -3.47
N LYS A 391 -37.05 12.65 -2.49
CA LYS A 391 -38.05 12.94 -1.46
C LYS A 391 -37.67 14.25 -0.77
N LYS A 392 -38.66 15.13 -0.60
CA LYS A 392 -38.58 16.34 0.24
C LYS A 392 -38.05 15.97 1.61
N ASN A 393 -36.90 16.53 1.98
CA ASN A 393 -36.60 16.90 3.35
C ASN A 393 -36.20 18.37 3.38
N SER A 394 -36.90 19.11 4.21
CA SER A 394 -36.82 20.54 4.45
C SER A 394 -35.52 20.94 5.14
N ASN A 395 -35.00 22.11 4.74
CA ASN A 395 -33.98 22.95 5.39
C ASN A 395 -32.54 22.43 5.47
N GLN A 396 -31.75 22.72 4.43
CA GLN A 396 -30.32 23.08 4.52
C GLN A 396 -29.90 23.76 3.21
N GLY A 397 -29.19 24.89 3.29
CA GLY A 397 -28.74 25.67 2.12
C GLY A 397 -27.83 24.83 1.22
N VAL A 398 -28.12 24.83 -0.07
CA VAL A 398 -27.32 24.10 -1.07
C VAL A 398 -26.02 24.88 -1.29
N VAL A 399 -24.89 24.27 -0.99
CA VAL A 399 -23.55 24.77 -1.33
C VAL A 399 -23.01 23.91 -2.47
N GLY A 400 -22.37 24.53 -3.47
CA GLY A 400 -21.82 23.87 -4.65
C GLY A 400 -22.67 24.04 -5.92
N TRP A 401 -22.49 23.13 -6.88
CA TRP A 401 -23.12 23.23 -8.20
C TRP A 401 -24.64 23.04 -8.14
N VAL A 402 -25.36 24.01 -8.71
CA VAL A 402 -26.82 24.00 -8.86
C VAL A 402 -27.15 24.14 -10.34
N LYS A 403 -28.06 23.32 -10.84
CA LYS A 403 -28.57 23.43 -12.21
C LYS A 403 -29.96 24.07 -12.18
N ASP A 404 -30.12 25.24 -12.79
CA ASP A 404 -31.41 25.90 -12.95
C ASP A 404 -31.70 26.22 -14.42
N LYS A 405 -32.90 25.86 -14.89
CA LYS A 405 -33.36 26.02 -16.28
C LYS A 405 -32.33 25.62 -17.37
N GLY A 406 -31.56 24.56 -17.09
CA GLY A 406 -30.56 24.02 -18.02
C GLY A 406 -29.16 24.64 -17.90
N LEU A 407 -28.99 25.70 -17.12
CA LEU A 407 -27.70 26.35 -16.87
C LEU A 407 -27.14 25.91 -15.52
N TRP A 408 -25.82 25.77 -15.43
CA TRP A 408 -25.13 25.48 -14.18
C TRP A 408 -24.73 26.77 -13.47
N TYR A 409 -24.87 26.80 -12.16
CA TYR A 409 -24.48 27.87 -11.26
C TYR A 409 -23.68 27.27 -10.12
N TYR A 410 -22.87 28.06 -9.44
CA TYR A 410 -22.15 27.61 -8.25
C TYR A 410 -22.56 28.47 -7.05
N LEU A 411 -23.03 27.84 -5.97
CA LEU A 411 -23.31 28.53 -4.71
C LEU A 411 -22.11 28.38 -3.78
N ASN A 412 -21.58 29.50 -3.31
CA ASN A 412 -20.48 29.52 -2.34
C ASN A 412 -20.95 29.06 -0.94
N GLU A 413 -20.02 29.01 0.02
CA GLU A 413 -20.31 28.54 1.39
C GLU A 413 -21.38 29.37 2.13
N SER A 414 -21.62 30.62 1.72
CA SER A 414 -22.69 31.46 2.25
C SER A 414 -24.03 31.28 1.52
N GLY A 415 -24.12 30.31 0.60
CA GLY A 415 -25.29 30.06 -0.24
C GLY A 415 -25.52 31.13 -1.33
N SER A 416 -24.55 32.02 -1.55
CA SER A 416 -24.62 33.07 -2.56
C SER A 416 -24.09 32.58 -3.90
N MET A 417 -24.72 33.01 -4.99
CA MET A 417 -24.32 32.65 -6.35
C MET A 417 -22.97 33.28 -6.72
N ALA A 418 -22.03 32.46 -7.16
CA ALA A 418 -20.71 32.89 -7.61
C ALA A 418 -20.75 33.41 -9.05
N THR A 419 -19.91 34.40 -9.34
CA THR A 419 -19.56 34.89 -10.67
C THR A 419 -18.04 34.93 -10.80
N GLY A 420 -17.51 34.88 -12.03
CA GLY A 420 -16.08 34.79 -12.31
C GLY A 420 -15.50 33.39 -12.09
N TRP A 421 -14.20 33.32 -11.81
CA TRP A 421 -13.48 32.05 -11.67
C TRP A 421 -13.81 31.33 -10.35
N VAL A 422 -14.19 30.06 -10.46
CA VAL A 422 -14.41 29.15 -9.33
C VAL A 422 -13.50 27.94 -9.48
N LYS A 423 -12.81 27.58 -8.40
CA LYS A 423 -12.05 26.33 -8.33
C LYS A 423 -12.82 25.32 -7.51
N ASP A 424 -13.31 24.26 -8.15
CA ASP A 424 -14.01 23.16 -7.50
C ASP A 424 -13.31 21.84 -7.79
N LYS A 425 -13.04 21.06 -6.73
CA LYS A 425 -12.36 19.75 -6.81
C LYS A 425 -11.08 19.73 -7.67
N GLY A 426 -10.34 20.85 -7.66
CA GLY A 426 -9.07 20.99 -8.38
C GLY A 426 -9.18 21.53 -9.80
N LEU A 427 -10.40 21.61 -10.36
CA LEU A 427 -10.67 22.14 -11.70
C LEU A 427 -11.14 23.59 -11.61
N TRP A 428 -10.76 24.39 -12.61
CA TRP A 428 -11.21 25.76 -12.74
C TRP A 428 -12.42 25.85 -13.66
N TYR A 429 -13.39 26.67 -13.29
CA TYR A 429 -14.61 26.95 -14.02
C TYR A 429 -14.80 28.46 -14.08
N TYR A 430 -15.49 28.95 -15.10
CA TYR A 430 -15.85 30.37 -15.20
C TYR A 430 -17.36 30.54 -15.16
N LEU A 431 -17.85 31.40 -14.28
CA LEU A 431 -19.26 31.76 -14.15
C LEU A 431 -19.45 33.15 -14.75
N ASN A 432 -20.34 33.29 -15.72
CA ASN A 432 -20.66 34.57 -16.36
C ASN A 432 -21.25 35.56 -15.35
N GLU A 433 -21.49 36.81 -15.77
CA GLU A 433 -22.10 37.84 -14.91
C GLU A 433 -23.49 37.45 -14.39
N SER A 434 -24.22 36.64 -15.15
CA SER A 434 -25.51 36.05 -14.75
C SER A 434 -25.37 34.88 -13.75
N GLY A 435 -24.14 34.48 -13.41
CA GLY A 435 -23.81 33.32 -12.60
C GLY A 435 -23.81 31.98 -13.35
N SER A 436 -24.16 31.96 -14.64
CA SER A 436 -24.18 30.73 -15.42
C SER A 436 -22.76 30.29 -15.81
N MET A 437 -22.47 29.01 -15.68
CA MET A 437 -21.19 28.41 -16.07
C MET A 437 -20.97 28.54 -17.57
N ALA A 438 -19.81 29.07 -17.94
CA ALA A 438 -19.37 29.17 -19.31
C ALA A 438 -18.80 27.84 -19.82
N THR A 439 -19.00 27.59 -21.11
CA THR A 439 -18.30 26.60 -21.91
C THR A 439 -17.78 27.28 -23.17
N GLY A 440 -16.77 26.71 -23.80
CA GLY A 440 -16.09 27.28 -24.96
C GLY A 440 -15.13 28.43 -24.58
N TRP A 441 -14.96 29.36 -25.51
CA TRP A 441 -14.01 30.47 -25.38
C TRP A 441 -14.50 31.53 -24.40
N VAL A 442 -13.67 31.88 -23.43
CA VAL A 442 -13.89 32.97 -22.48
C VAL A 442 -12.74 33.96 -22.58
N LYS A 443 -13.08 35.26 -22.68
CA LYS A 443 -12.11 36.34 -22.57
C LYS A 443 -12.27 37.03 -21.22
N ASP A 444 -11.29 36.86 -20.35
CA ASP A 444 -11.26 37.51 -19.04
C ASP A 444 -9.99 38.37 -18.92
N LYS A 445 -10.17 39.63 -18.50
CA LYS A 445 -9.08 40.62 -18.33
C LYS A 445 -8.09 40.71 -19.50
N GLY A 446 -8.57 40.53 -20.72
CA GLY A 446 -7.77 40.62 -21.95
C GLY A 446 -7.09 39.31 -22.38
N LEU A 447 -7.15 38.26 -21.56
CA LEU A 447 -6.62 36.93 -21.85
C LEU A 447 -7.74 35.99 -22.32
N TRP A 448 -7.40 35.06 -23.20
CA TRP A 448 -8.33 34.03 -23.69
C TRP A 448 -8.12 32.73 -22.94
N TYR A 449 -9.22 32.07 -22.61
CA TYR A 449 -9.29 30.77 -21.96
C TYR A 449 -10.28 29.89 -22.73
N TYR A 450 -10.12 28.59 -22.60
CA TYR A 450 -11.08 27.64 -23.16
C TYR A 450 -11.63 26.75 -22.05
N LEU A 451 -12.95 26.71 -21.92
CA LEU A 451 -13.67 25.84 -21.00
C LEU A 451 -14.24 24.69 -21.85
N ASN A 452 -13.96 23.45 -21.51
CA ASN A 452 -14.51 22.32 -22.26
C ASN A 452 -16.03 22.17 -22.04
N GLU A 453 -16.66 21.15 -22.62
CA GLU A 453 -18.11 20.93 -22.52
C GLU A 453 -18.61 20.73 -21.08
N SER A 454 -17.73 20.27 -20.18
CA SER A 454 -18.03 20.16 -18.73
C SER A 454 -17.84 21.49 -17.97
N GLY A 455 -17.40 22.55 -18.65
CA GLY A 455 -17.09 23.85 -18.08
C GLY A 455 -15.72 23.95 -17.43
N SER A 456 -14.92 22.88 -17.45
CA SER A 456 -13.58 22.91 -16.86
C SER A 456 -12.57 23.54 -17.82
N MET A 457 -11.71 24.39 -17.28
CA MET A 457 -10.69 25.13 -18.00
C MET A 457 -9.61 24.20 -18.54
N ALA A 458 -9.34 24.30 -19.84
CA ALA A 458 -8.29 23.57 -20.51
C ALA A 458 -6.91 24.13 -20.15
N THR A 459 -5.97 23.22 -19.88
CA THR A 459 -4.54 23.50 -19.71
C THR A 459 -3.75 22.59 -20.64
N GLY A 460 -2.72 23.10 -21.31
CA GLY A 460 -1.95 22.35 -22.30
C GLY A 460 -2.65 22.28 -23.66
N TRP A 461 -2.40 21.20 -24.42
CA TRP A 461 -2.96 21.01 -25.76
C TRP A 461 -4.45 20.65 -25.73
N PHE A 462 -5.25 21.30 -26.57
CA PHE A 462 -6.65 20.96 -26.81
C PHE A 462 -7.04 21.24 -28.27
N THR A 463 -8.16 20.67 -28.72
CA THR A 463 -8.70 20.88 -30.07
C THR A 463 -10.05 21.57 -30.06
N VAL A 464 -10.26 22.49 -31.00
CA VAL A 464 -11.55 23.13 -31.26
C VAL A 464 -11.79 23.11 -32.76
N SER A 465 -12.86 22.43 -33.21
CA SER A 465 -13.23 22.30 -34.62
C SER A 465 -12.08 21.83 -35.52
N GLY A 466 -11.30 20.85 -35.04
CA GLY A 466 -10.17 20.27 -35.79
C GLY A 466 -8.88 21.08 -35.78
N LYS A 467 -8.85 22.25 -35.12
CA LYS A 467 -7.63 23.05 -34.93
C LYS A 467 -7.06 22.82 -33.53
N TRP A 468 -5.73 22.75 -33.43
CA TRP A 468 -5.03 22.59 -32.16
C TRP A 468 -4.67 23.95 -31.55
N TYR A 469 -4.78 24.04 -30.23
CA TYR A 469 -4.46 25.20 -29.42
C TYR A 469 -3.71 24.76 -28.17
N TYR A 470 -2.93 25.65 -27.58
CA TYR A 470 -2.19 25.39 -26.35
C TYR A 470 -2.47 26.49 -25.32
N THR A 471 -2.69 26.11 -24.06
CA THR A 471 -2.78 27.04 -22.93
C THR A 471 -1.71 26.76 -21.88
N TYR A 472 -1.25 27.79 -21.16
CA TYR A 472 -0.37 27.59 -20.01
C TYR A 472 -1.08 26.81 -18.88
N ASN A 473 -0.33 26.43 -17.85
CA ASN A 473 -0.90 25.84 -16.62
C ASN A 473 -1.86 26.81 -15.90
N SER A 474 -1.72 28.11 -16.13
CA SER A 474 -2.64 29.17 -15.68
C SER A 474 -3.91 29.26 -16.54
N GLY A 475 -4.00 28.51 -17.64
CA GLY A 475 -5.16 28.40 -18.53
C GLY A 475 -5.23 29.42 -19.66
N ASP A 476 -4.36 30.43 -19.67
CA ASP A 476 -4.35 31.46 -20.71
C ASP A 476 -3.76 30.93 -22.02
N LEU A 477 -4.41 31.30 -23.11
CA LEU A 477 -4.12 30.87 -24.48
C LEU A 477 -2.78 31.42 -24.95
N LEU A 478 -1.95 30.53 -25.48
CA LEU A 478 -0.70 30.87 -26.15
C LEU A 478 -1.00 31.48 -27.53
N VAL A 479 -0.43 32.65 -27.84
CA VAL A 479 -0.56 33.29 -29.16
C VAL A 479 0.78 33.87 -29.64
N ASN A 480 1.02 33.84 -30.96
CA ASN A 480 2.23 34.40 -31.60
C ASN A 480 3.57 33.93 -31.00
N THR A 481 3.66 32.67 -30.58
CA THR A 481 4.85 32.15 -29.91
C THR A 481 5.01 30.63 -30.14
N THR A 482 5.99 30.04 -29.47
CA THR A 482 6.28 28.62 -29.51
C THR A 482 5.86 27.96 -28.20
N THR A 483 5.18 26.82 -28.26
CA THR A 483 4.79 26.00 -27.10
C THR A 483 6.03 25.41 -26.40
N PRO A 484 5.92 24.99 -25.13
CA PRO A 484 7.05 24.41 -24.38
C PRO A 484 7.69 23.17 -25.04
N ASP A 485 6.93 22.45 -25.85
CA ASP A 485 7.34 21.28 -26.63
C ASP A 485 7.77 21.61 -28.08
N GLY A 486 7.88 22.89 -28.42
CA GLY A 486 8.59 23.35 -29.63
C GLY A 486 7.72 23.66 -30.85
N TYR A 487 6.38 23.68 -30.73
CA TYR A 487 5.47 23.95 -31.85
C TYR A 487 5.06 25.42 -31.93
N ARG A 488 4.94 25.99 -33.14
CA ARG A 488 4.51 27.39 -33.33
C ARG A 488 2.99 27.52 -33.35
N VAL A 489 2.48 28.55 -32.69
CA VAL A 489 1.07 28.97 -32.76
C VAL A 489 0.96 30.39 -33.33
N ASN A 490 -0.08 30.65 -34.12
CA ASN A 490 -0.31 31.93 -34.78
C ASN A 490 -0.99 32.98 -33.86
N ALA A 491 -1.40 34.12 -34.42
CA ALA A 491 -2.04 35.21 -33.68
C ALA A 491 -3.40 34.85 -33.06
N ASN A 492 -4.05 33.80 -33.56
CA ASN A 492 -5.29 33.25 -33.03
C ASN A 492 -5.05 32.08 -32.05
N GLY A 493 -3.78 31.74 -31.77
CA GLY A 493 -3.38 30.61 -30.93
C GLY A 493 -3.49 29.25 -31.61
N GLU A 494 -3.79 29.23 -32.91
CA GLU A 494 -3.89 28.00 -33.69
C GLU A 494 -2.48 27.50 -34.00
N TRP A 495 -2.24 26.22 -33.74
CA TRP A 495 -1.02 25.53 -34.18
C TRP A 495 -0.87 25.62 -35.70
N VAL A 496 0.33 25.99 -36.12
CA VAL A 496 0.74 26.04 -37.52
C VAL A 496 1.85 25.02 -37.72
N GLY A 497 1.52 23.93 -38.41
CA GLY A 497 2.39 22.81 -38.74
C GLY A 497 2.58 22.65 -40.23
#